data_AF-A0AAX1RXV9-F1
#
_entry.id   AF-A0AAX1RXV9-F1
#
_cell.length_a   1.000
_cell.length_b   1.000
_cell.length_c   1.000
_cell.angle_alpha   90.00
_cell.angle_beta   90.00
_cell.angle_gamma   90.00
#
_symmetry.space_group_name_H-M   'P 1'
#
loop_
_entity.id
_entity.type
_entity.pdbx_description
1 polymer ?
#
loop_
_entity_poly.entity_id
_entity_poly.type
_entity_poly.pdbx_seq_one_letter_code
_entity_poly.pdbx_strand_id
1 'polypeptide(L)' 'MCCGIQNDTHLIIKHGLRKTKVYMGLILERSTYLNLKKQRFYCKACNQIFTAETS' A
#
# COMPACT_ATOMS: atom_id res chain seq x y z
N MET A 1 -1.61 8.52 7.75
CA MET A 1 -1.29 7.65 8.91
C MET A 1 -2.56 7.02 9.40
N CYS A 2 -2.57 5.70 9.62
CA CYS A 2 -3.65 5.05 10.38
C CYS A 2 -3.64 5.60 11.82
N CYS A 3 -4.76 5.53 12.51
CA CYS A 3 -5.04 6.10 13.85
C CYS A 3 -4.18 5.55 15.02
N GLY A 4 -3.01 4.97 14.77
CA GLY A 4 -2.10 4.43 15.78
C GLY A 4 -2.57 3.13 16.43
N ILE A 5 -3.58 2.47 15.87
CA ILE A 5 -4.18 1.26 16.46
C ILE A 5 -3.34 0.03 16.12
N GLN A 6 -2.99 -0.74 17.16
CA GLN A 6 -2.38 -2.04 17.07
C GLN A 6 -3.45 -3.09 16.75
N ASN A 7 -3.16 -4.03 15.85
CA ASN A 7 -4.17 -4.97 15.31
C ASN A 7 -4.51 -6.12 16.27
N ASP A 8 -4.63 -5.86 17.56
CA ASP A 8 -4.85 -6.91 18.57
C ASP A 8 -6.29 -7.43 18.54
N THR A 9 -7.23 -6.61 18.05
CA THR A 9 -8.67 -6.90 18.00
C THR A 9 -9.21 -7.20 16.60
N HIS A 10 -8.33 -7.52 15.64
CA HIS A 10 -8.70 -7.80 14.23
C HIS A 10 -9.51 -6.67 13.55
N LEU A 11 -9.27 -5.42 13.96
CA LEU A 11 -9.95 -4.24 13.40
C LEU A 11 -9.41 -3.85 12.01
N ILE A 12 -8.21 -4.33 11.65
CA ILE A 12 -7.57 -4.08 10.36
C ILE A 12 -7.78 -5.29 9.45
N ILE A 13 -8.46 -5.09 8.33
CA ILE A 13 -8.76 -6.15 7.35
C ILE A 13 -8.11 -5.84 5.99
N LYS A 14 -7.80 -6.88 5.22
CA LYS A 14 -7.35 -6.73 3.82
C LYS A 14 -8.46 -6.09 2.99
N HIS A 15 -8.13 -5.04 2.23
CA HIS A 15 -9.08 -4.26 1.44
C HIS A 15 -8.59 -4.09 -0.01
N GLY A 16 -8.27 -5.21 -0.64
CA GLY A 16 -7.80 -5.25 -2.03
C GLY A 16 -6.38 -4.71 -2.24
N LEU A 17 -6.04 -4.43 -3.51
CA LEU A 17 -4.71 -4.02 -3.94
C LEU A 17 -4.76 -2.66 -4.64
N ARG A 18 -3.74 -1.82 -4.41
CA ARG A 18 -3.48 -0.60 -5.19
C ARG A 18 -2.37 -0.89 -6.20
N LYS A 19 -2.67 -0.75 -7.48
CA LYS A 19 -1.64 -0.79 -8.53
C LYS A 19 -0.86 0.53 -8.50
N THR A 20 0.46 0.46 -8.64
CA THR A 20 1.33 1.64 -8.68
C THR A 20 2.40 1.40 -9.74
N LYS A 21 2.69 2.42 -10.53
CA LYS A 21 3.74 2.39 -11.54
C LYS A 21 4.86 3.31 -11.07
N VAL A 22 6.04 2.75 -10.85
CA VAL A 22 7.23 3.48 -10.39
C VAL A 22 8.19 3.59 -11.55
N TYR A 23 8.68 4.79 -11.83
CA TYR A 23 9.73 4.98 -12.82
C TYR A 23 11.07 4.49 -12.25
N MET A 24 11.77 3.64 -13.00
CA MET A 24 13.06 3.08 -12.58
C MET A 24 14.26 3.76 -13.23
N GLY A 25 14.05 4.64 -14.21
CA GLY A 25 15.13 5.22 -15.01
C GLY A 25 15.17 4.71 -16.45
N LEU A 26 16.29 4.98 -17.12
CA LEU A 26 16.57 4.48 -18.46
C LEU A 26 17.40 3.19 -18.35
N ILE A 27 16.91 2.11 -18.93
CA ILE A 27 17.67 0.86 -19.12
C ILE A 27 17.78 0.64 -20.62
N LEU A 28 19.01 0.56 -21.13
CA LEU A 28 19.29 0.45 -22.57
C LEU A 28 18.54 1.54 -23.38
N GLU A 29 18.66 2.79 -22.92
CA GLU A 29 18.02 3.98 -23.53
C GLU A 29 16.49 3.97 -23.54
N ARG A 30 15.85 3.03 -22.83
CA ARG A 30 14.39 2.92 -22.75
C ARG A 30 13.89 3.22 -21.34
N SER A 31 12.87 4.08 -21.25
CA SER A 31 12.17 4.39 -20.01
C SER A 31 11.57 3.12 -19.42
N THR A 32 12.11 2.71 -18.28
CA THR A 32 11.70 1.48 -17.60
C THR A 32 10.82 1.82 -16.40
N TYR A 33 9.80 1.00 -16.21
CA TYR A 33 8.82 1.18 -15.14
C TYR A 33 8.57 -0.14 -14.43
N LEU A 34 8.44 -0.07 -13.11
CA LEU A 34 8.04 -1.19 -12.27
C LEU A 34 6.56 -1.07 -11.92
N ASN A 35 5.79 -2.11 -12.25
CA ASN A 35 4.39 -2.21 -11.87
C ASN A 35 4.27 -2.99 -10.56
N LEU A 36 3.92 -2.29 -9.48
CA LEU A 36 3.75 -2.84 -8.15
C LEU A 36 2.27 -2.99 -7.80
N LYS A 37 1.95 -3.97 -6.97
CA LYS A 37 0.64 -4.15 -6.34
C LYS A 37 0.82 -4.01 -4.83
N LYS A 38 0.44 -2.87 -4.26
CA LYS A 38 0.51 -2.60 -2.82
C LYS A 38 -0.77 -3.07 -2.13
N GLN A 39 -0.65 -3.80 -1.03
CA GLN A 39 -1.79 -4.25 -0.23
C GLN A 39 -2.46 -3.06 0.46
N ARG A 40 -3.77 -2.88 0.25
CA ARG A 40 -4.58 -1.92 1.01
C ARG A 40 -5.20 -2.63 2.21
N PHE A 41 -5.35 -1.88 3.28
CA PHE A 41 -5.99 -2.30 4.51
C PHE A 41 -7.09 -1.31 4.88
N TYR A 42 -8.18 -1.82 5.43
CA TYR A 42 -9.27 -1.01 5.96
C TYR A 42 -9.28 -1.14 7.49
N CYS A 43 -9.31 -0.01 8.17
CA CYS A 43 -9.43 0.06 9.62
C CYS A 43 -10.90 0.30 9.98
N LYS A 44 -11.53 -0.65 10.68
CA LYS A 44 -12.92 -0.53 11.15
C LYS A 44 -13.12 0.51 12.25
N ALA A 45 -12.06 0.91 12.96
CA ALA A 45 -12.17 1.85 14.07
C ALA A 45 -12.27 3.31 13.61
N CYS A 46 -11.53 3.67 12.57
CA CYS A 46 -11.52 5.04 12.01
C CYS A 46 -12.14 5.13 10.62
N ASN A 47 -12.64 4.02 10.07
CA ASN A 47 -13.21 3.91 8.73
C ASN A 47 -12.28 4.38 7.59
N GLN A 48 -10.96 4.30 7.79
CA GLN A 48 -9.98 4.72 6.79
C GLN A 48 -9.35 3.53 6.06
N ILE A 49 -8.94 3.79 4.81
CA ILE A 49 -8.18 2.85 4.00
C ILE A 49 -6.75 3.35 3.87
N PHE A 50 -5.79 2.49 4.14
CA PHE A 50 -4.36 2.81 4.04
C PHE A 50 -3.58 1.68 3.35
N THR A 51 -2.33 1.95 2.97
CA THR A 51 -1.36 0.95 2.54
C THR A 51 -0.30 0.81 3.61
N ALA A 52 0.18 -0.41 3.87
CA ALA A 52 1.29 -0.60 4.80
C ALA A 52 2.54 0.13 4.30
N GLU A 53 3.19 0.85 5.21
CA GLU A 53 4.52 1.40 5.00
C GLU A 53 5.51 0.37 5.52
N THR A 54 6.51 0.03 4.71
CA THR A 54 7.63 -0.83 5.13
C THR A 54 8.78 0.09 5.54
N SER A 55 9.29 -0.09 6.75
CA SER A 55 10.50 0.56 7.26
C SER A 55 11.76 0.13 6.51
#